data_AF-A0A212J2W2-F1
#
_entry.id   AF-A0A212J2W2-F1
#
_cell.length_a   1.000
_cell.length_b   1.000
_cell.length_c   1.000
_cell.angle_alpha   90.00
_cell.angle_beta   90.00
_cell.angle_gamma   90.00
#
_symmetry.space_group_name_H-M   'P 1'
#
loop_
_entity.id
_entity.type
_entity.pdbx_description
1 polymer ?
#
loop_
_entity_poly.entity_id
_entity_poly.type
_entity_poly.pdbx_seq_one_letter_code
_entity_poly.pdbx_strand_id
1 'polypeptide(L)' 'MNLKESVILALKLARRNKETLVVGHDGARWEMLPLADARSDQLAHAIIITPKGFRYPEDEMRIADLTAQGL' A
#
# COMPACT_ATOMS: atom_id res chain seq x y z
N MET A 1 -2.55 -2.87 13.22
CA MET A 1 -3.22 -2.26 12.06
C MET A 1 -3.22 -3.30 10.95
N ASN A 2 -4.38 -3.58 10.37
CA ASN A 2 -4.48 -4.54 9.26
C ASN A 2 -4.23 -3.84 7.90
N LEU A 3 -4.07 -4.64 6.84
CA LEU A 3 -3.80 -4.14 5.49
C LEU A 3 -4.90 -3.17 5.01
N LYS A 4 -6.16 -3.53 5.24
CA LYS A 4 -7.33 -2.77 4.82
C LYS A 4 -7.36 -1.38 5.43
N GLU A 5 -7.16 -1.29 6.73
CA GLU A 5 -7.05 -0.02 7.47
C GLU A 5 -5.89 0.83 6.95
N SER A 6 -4.74 0.20 6.71
CA SER A 6 -3.53 0.85 6.19
C SER A 6 -3.76 1.44 4.79
N VAL A 7 -4.42 0.69 3.90
CA VAL A 7 -4.76 1.11 2.53
C VAL A 7 -5.77 2.26 2.54
N ILE A 8 -6.82 2.17 3.36
CA ILE A 8 -7.82 3.23 3.49
C ILE A 8 -7.19 4.53 4.00
N LEU A 9 -6.31 4.41 5.01
CA LEU A 9 -5.62 5.54 5.59
C LEU A 9 -4.65 6.18 4.58
N ALA A 10 -3.83 5.37 3.91
CA ALA A 10 -2.92 5.84 2.88
C ALA A 10 -3.66 6.47 1.69
N LEU A 11 -4.83 5.98 1.28
CA LEU A 11 -5.64 6.64 0.24
C LEU A 11 -6.10 8.04 0.67
N LYS A 12 -6.55 8.18 1.92
CA LYS A 12 -6.95 9.48 2.48
C LYS A 12 -5.76 10.44 2.53
N LEU A 13 -4.60 9.96 2.96
CA LEU A 13 -3.37 10.75 3.05
C LEU A 13 -2.84 11.15 1.66
N ALA A 14 -2.78 10.21 0.72
CA ALA A 14 -2.35 10.45 -0.66
C ALA A 14 -3.23 11.52 -1.33
N ARG A 15 -4.56 11.46 -1.15
CA ARG A 15 -5.49 12.48 -1.66
C ARG A 15 -5.28 13.84 -1.01
N ARG A 16 -5.14 13.87 0.32
CA ARG A 16 -5.00 15.10 1.09
C ARG A 16 -3.67 15.82 0.77
N ASN A 17 -2.58 15.07 0.73
CA ASN A 17 -1.24 15.61 0.57
C ASN A 17 -0.79 15.69 -0.89
N LYS A 18 -1.60 15.14 -1.82
CA LYS A 18 -1.27 15.02 -3.25
C LYS A 18 0.05 14.28 -3.50
N GLU A 19 0.35 13.32 -2.65
CA GLU A 19 1.57 12.49 -2.72
C GLU A 19 1.25 11.02 -2.99
N THR A 20 2.22 10.31 -3.54
CA THR A 20 2.14 8.87 -3.77
C THR A 20 2.78 8.14 -2.59
N LEU A 21 2.04 7.20 -2.02
CA LEU A 21 2.45 6.40 -0.88
C LEU A 21 2.59 4.94 -1.30
N VAL A 22 3.39 4.19 -0.55
CA VAL A 22 3.55 2.76 -0.64
C VAL A 22 3.11 2.18 0.69
N VAL A 23 2.16 1.27 0.66
CA VAL A 23 1.75 0.49 1.83
C VAL A 23 2.33 -0.89 1.68
N GLY A 24 3.14 -1.33 2.62
CA GLY A 24 3.72 -2.66 2.56
C GLY A 24 4.05 -3.19 3.95
N HIS A 25 4.53 -4.42 3.99
CA HIS A 25 4.82 -5.12 5.23
C HIS A 25 6.33 -5.19 5.44
N ASP A 26 6.81 -4.71 6.59
CA ASP A 26 8.23 -4.74 6.96
C ASP A 26 8.67 -6.08 7.58
N GLY A 27 7.73 -7.04 7.71
CA GLY A 27 7.94 -8.34 8.35
C GLY A 27 7.30 -8.44 9.74
N ALA A 28 7.05 -7.31 10.42
CA ALA A 28 6.40 -7.25 11.72
C ALA A 28 5.05 -6.51 11.68
N ARG A 29 4.91 -5.53 10.79
CA ARG A 29 3.73 -4.67 10.68
C ARG A 29 3.54 -4.10 9.28
N TRP A 30 2.32 -3.62 9.05
CA TRP A 30 2.01 -2.79 7.90
C TRP A 30 2.49 -1.36 8.12
N GLU A 31 3.30 -0.86 7.19
CA GLU A 31 3.84 0.49 7.20
C GLU A 31 3.47 1.23 5.90
N MET A 32 3.38 2.56 5.99
CA MET A 32 3.07 3.44 4.87
C MET A 32 4.23 4.42 4.71
N LEU A 33 4.89 4.37 3.56
CA LEU A 33 6.03 5.23 3.25
C LEU A 33 5.76 6.04 1.99
N PRO A 34 6.31 7.27 1.86
CA PRO A 34 6.35 7.95 0.58
C PRO A 34 7.06 7.09 -0.47
N LEU A 35 6.59 7.11 -1.72
CA LEU A 35 7.27 6.40 -2.81
C LEU A 35 8.72 6.88 -3.03
N ALA A 36 9.04 8.11 -2.61
CA ALA A 36 10.39 8.66 -2.68
C ALA A 36 11.32 8.18 -1.54
N ASP A 37 10.79 7.46 -0.54
CA ASP A 37 11.59 6.92 0.56
C ASP A 37 12.25 5.61 0.11
N ALA A 38 13.58 5.52 0.17
CA ALA A 38 14.31 4.31 -0.26
C ALA A 38 13.90 3.03 0.50
N ARG A 39 13.27 3.17 1.68
CA ARG A 39 12.72 2.05 2.43
C ARG A 39 11.44 1.48 1.80
N SER A 40 10.76 2.21 0.92
CA SER A 40 9.55 1.72 0.25
C SER A 40 9.82 0.50 -0.64
N ASP A 41 11.00 0.45 -1.24
CA ASP A 41 11.43 -0.66 -2.11
C ASP A 41 11.77 -1.94 -1.33
N GLN A 42 11.94 -1.82 -0.01
CA GLN A 42 12.27 -2.95 0.88
C GLN A 42 11.02 -3.58 1.49
N LEU A 43 9.83 -3.01 1.27
CA LEU A 43 8.59 -3.51 1.83
C LEU A 43 8.06 -4.70 1.02
N ALA A 44 7.73 -5.79 1.71
CA ALA A 44 7.06 -6.93 1.11
C ALA A 44 5.56 -6.63 0.89
N HIS A 45 4.95 -7.24 -0.12
CA HIS A 45 3.52 -7.03 -0.45
C HIS A 45 3.15 -5.53 -0.63
N ALA A 46 4.03 -4.78 -1.28
CA ALA A 46 3.90 -3.34 -1.47
C ALA A 46 2.72 -2.97 -2.40
N ILE A 47 1.95 -1.97 -1.98
CA ILE A 47 0.78 -1.40 -2.64
C ILE A 47 1.05 0.06 -2.91
N ILE A 48 1.12 0.47 -4.17
CA ILE A 48 1.33 1.88 -4.51
C ILE A 48 -0.03 2.59 -4.57
N ILE A 49 -0.17 3.63 -3.77
CA ILE A 49 -1.37 4.43 -3.60
C ILE A 49 -1.10 5.84 -4.07
N THR A 50 -1.81 6.24 -5.11
CA THR A 50 -1.71 7.58 -5.71
C THR A 50 -2.89 8.46 -5.27
N PRO A 51 -2.79 9.79 -5.43
CA PRO A 51 -3.92 10.69 -5.16
C PRO A 51 -5.16 10.40 -6.03
N LYS A 52 -4.98 9.75 -7.19
CA LYS A 52 -6.06 9.43 -8.12
C LYS A 52 -6.69 8.05 -7.87
N GLY A 53 -6.10 7.23 -7.00
CA GLY A 53 -6.51 5.84 -6.77
C GLY A 53 -5.31 4.93 -6.54
N PHE A 54 -5.50 3.62 -6.64
CA PHE A 54 -4.42 2.64 -6.48
C PHE A 54 -3.76 2.37 -7.83
N ARG A 55 -2.43 2.25 -7.87
CA ARG A 55 -1.69 1.89 -9.08
C ARG A 55 -0.86 0.66 -8.76
N TYR A 56 -1.26 -0.51 -9.21
CA TYR A 56 -0.42 -1.70 -9.07
C TYR A 56 0.35 -1.95 -10.36
N PRO A 57 1.64 -2.32 -10.28
CA PRO A 57 2.38 -2.68 -11.47
C PRO A 57 1.93 -4.00 -12.11
N GLU A 58 1.46 -5.02 -11.36
CA GLU A 58 1.48 -6.37 -11.96
C GLU A 58 0.37 -7.41 -11.69
N ASP A 59 -0.64 -7.29 -10.82
CA ASP A 59 -1.66 -8.36 -10.83
C ASP A 59 -2.95 -8.09 -10.03
N GLU A 60 -4.10 -8.09 -10.70
CA GLU A 60 -5.42 -8.18 -10.04
C GLU A 60 -5.60 -9.51 -9.30
N MET A 61 -4.97 -10.58 -9.79
CA MET A 61 -5.14 -11.94 -9.24
C MET A 61 -4.54 -12.08 -7.84
N ARG A 62 -3.43 -11.38 -7.58
CA ARG A 62 -2.75 -11.38 -6.29
C ARG A 62 -3.56 -10.64 -5.21
N ILE A 63 -4.42 -9.70 -5.60
CA ILE A 63 -5.38 -9.06 -4.69
C ILE A 63 -6.49 -10.03 -4.33
N ALA A 64 -7.00 -10.82 -5.28
CA ALA A 64 -8.00 -11.85 -4.97
C ALA A 64 -7.44 -12.86 -3.96
N ASP A 65 -6.18 -13.29 -4.13
CA ASP A 65 -5.51 -14.20 -3.19
C ASP A 65 -5.24 -13.55 -1.83
N LEU A 66 -4.75 -12.31 -1.81
CA LEU A 66 -4.52 -11.60 -0.55
C LEU A 66 -5.84 -11.27 0.17
N THR A 67 -6.92 -11.02 -0.58
CA THR A 67 -8.29 -10.84 -0.06
C THR A 67 -8.86 -12.15 0.49
N ALA A 68 -8.67 -13.25 -0.24
CA ALA A 68 -9.11 -14.57 0.18
C ALA A 68 -8.35 -15.10 1.42
N GLN A 69 -7.12 -14.65 1.65
CA GLN A 69 -6.30 -15.04 2.81
C GLN A 69 -6.58 -14.22 4.09
N GLY A 70 -7.60 -13.37 4.11
CA GLY A 70 -8.03 -12.65 5.32
C GLY A 70 -7.62 -11.19 5.38
N LEU A 71 -7.67 -10.53 4.22
CA LEU A 71 -8.12 -9.13 4.10
C LEU A 71 -9.63 -9.04 4.37
#